data_AF-A0A956LGX0-F1
#
_entry.id   AF-A0A956LGX0-F1
#
_cell.length_a   1.000
_cell.length_b   1.000
_cell.length_c   1.000
_cell.angle_alpha   90.00
_cell.angle_beta   90.00
_cell.angle_gamma   90.00
#
_symmetry.space_group_name_H-M   'P 1'
#
loop_
_entity.id
_entity.type
_entity.pdbx_description
1 polymer ?
#
loop_
_entity_poly.entity_id
_entity_poly.type
_entity_poly.pdbx_seq_one_letter_code
_entity_poly.pdbx_strand_id
1 'polypeptide(L)'
;MEPVHVDMLASERGDPPPPPKTPGPGDLDALLTRTLKLLGSPMTSTKLRRLVSTSPHPNMVIQAVLGTLPMPPTRGALERFVPLLLQLWNQTPRADLGGRAPANVATAAPPRTRQKVGRNAPCPCGSGKKYKRCCGLAPELH
;
A
#
# COMPACT_ATOMS: atom_id res chain seq x y z
N MET A 1 -51.78 21.38 4.57
CA MET A 1 -50.93 20.18 4.60
C MET A 1 -49.74 20.45 3.71
N GLU A 2 -48.63 20.85 4.32
CA GLU A 2 -47.36 21.17 3.66
C GLU A 2 -46.71 19.89 3.11
N PRO A 3 -46.10 19.90 1.91
CA PRO A 3 -45.18 18.84 1.53
C PRO A 3 -43.79 19.12 2.10
N VAL A 4 -43.38 18.27 3.04
CA VAL A 4 -42.02 18.16 3.56
C VAL A 4 -41.07 17.80 2.42
N HIS A 5 -40.26 18.77 1.97
CA HIS A 5 -39.08 18.49 1.15
C HIS A 5 -38.04 17.79 2.03
N VAL A 6 -37.93 16.47 1.85
CA VAL A 6 -36.81 15.69 2.38
C VAL A 6 -35.57 15.98 1.55
N ASP A 7 -34.71 16.83 2.12
CA ASP A 7 -33.32 17.00 1.76
C ASP A 7 -32.61 15.64 1.90
N MET A 8 -32.43 14.94 0.78
CA MET A 8 -31.56 13.76 0.71
C MET A 8 -30.22 14.23 0.16
N LEU A 9 -29.32 14.56 1.10
CA LEU A 9 -27.88 14.68 0.91
C LEU A 9 -27.41 13.73 -0.19
N ALA A 10 -27.18 14.26 -1.38
CA ALA A 10 -26.34 13.61 -2.36
C ALA A 10 -24.98 13.46 -1.71
N SER A 11 -24.67 12.23 -1.30
CA SER A 11 -23.35 11.83 -0.85
C SER A 11 -22.36 12.19 -1.95
N GLU A 12 -21.70 13.32 -1.76
CA GLU A 12 -20.47 13.71 -2.43
C GLU A 12 -19.50 12.53 -2.25
N ARG A 13 -19.51 11.61 -3.20
CA ARG A 13 -18.46 10.60 -3.39
C ARG A 13 -17.24 11.40 -3.84
N GLY A 14 -16.59 12.06 -2.88
CA GLY A 14 -15.29 12.66 -3.07
C GLY A 14 -14.37 11.57 -3.58
N ASP A 15 -13.94 11.73 -4.82
CA ASP A 15 -12.91 10.88 -5.41
C ASP A 15 -11.72 10.87 -4.45
N PRO A 16 -11.17 9.69 -4.08
CA PRO A 16 -10.03 9.63 -3.20
C PRO A 16 -8.90 10.46 -3.81
N PRO A 17 -8.17 11.26 -3.01
CA PRO A 17 -7.10 12.10 -3.56
C PRO A 17 -6.14 11.24 -4.37
N PRO A 18 -5.69 11.71 -5.55
CA PRO A 18 -4.77 10.95 -6.37
C PRO A 18 -3.54 10.57 -5.53
N PRO A 19 -3.04 9.34 -5.67
CA PRO A 19 -1.88 8.90 -4.88
C PRO A 19 -0.73 9.90 -5.10
N PRO A 20 0.02 10.25 -4.03
CA PRO A 20 1.12 11.19 -4.15
C PRO A 20 2.05 10.73 -5.26
N LYS A 21 2.35 11.65 -6.20
CA LYS A 21 3.22 11.37 -7.35
C LYS A 21 4.50 10.75 -6.85
N THR A 22 4.71 9.46 -7.12
CA THR A 22 5.97 8.79 -6.77
C THR A 22 7.09 9.46 -7.55
N PRO A 23 8.13 9.99 -6.90
CA PRO A 23 9.26 10.55 -7.61
C PRO A 23 9.87 9.49 -8.53
N GLY A 24 10.27 9.89 -9.73
CA GLY A 24 10.88 8.99 -10.70
C GLY A 24 12.15 8.33 -10.13
N PRO A 25 12.57 7.18 -10.68
CA PRO A 25 13.68 6.38 -10.12
C PRO A 25 15.00 7.14 -10.01
N GLY A 26 15.24 8.14 -10.87
CA GLY A 26 16.43 9.01 -10.82
C GLY A 26 16.37 10.11 -9.76
N ASP A 27 15.18 10.63 -9.45
CA ASP A 27 14.99 11.64 -8.41
C ASP A 27 15.20 11.03 -7.02
N LEU A 28 14.74 9.78 -6.83
CA LEU A 28 14.94 9.03 -5.59
C LEU A 28 16.42 8.77 -5.28
N ASP A 29 17.25 8.47 -6.28
CA ASP A 29 18.67 8.19 -6.03
C ASP A 29 19.47 9.44 -5.61
N ALA A 30 19.12 10.59 -6.19
CA ALA A 30 19.66 11.88 -5.80
C ALA A 30 19.25 12.24 -4.36
N LEU A 31 17.98 12.01 -3.99
CA LEU A 31 17.47 12.21 -2.64
C LEU A 31 18.14 11.27 -1.61
N LEU A 32 18.34 10.00 -1.95
CA LEU A 32 19.06 9.04 -1.11
C LEU A 32 20.51 9.49 -0.90
N THR A 33 21.21 9.88 -1.97
CA THR A 33 22.59 10.36 -1.87
C THR A 33 22.69 11.60 -0.99
N ARG A 34 21.76 12.56 -1.13
CA ARG A 34 21.73 13.77 -0.31
C ARG A 34 21.44 13.47 1.15
N THR A 35 20.50 12.57 1.44
CA THR A 35 20.15 12.20 2.82
C THR A 35 21.23 11.37 3.50
N LEU A 36 21.89 10.45 2.79
CA LEU A 36 23.03 9.70 3.33
C LEU A 36 24.20 10.62 3.69
N LYS A 37 24.49 11.64 2.85
CA LYS A 37 25.48 12.69 3.17
C LYS A 37 25.08 13.49 4.41
N LEU A 38 23.81 13.87 4.55
CA LEU A 38 23.32 14.57 5.76
C LEU A 38 23.42 13.70 7.02
N LEU A 39 23.26 12.39 6.88
CA LEU A 39 23.42 11.43 7.97
C LEU A 39 24.89 11.24 8.35
N GLY A 40 25.84 11.64 7.50
CA GLY A 40 27.27 11.38 7.68
C GLY A 40 27.65 9.93 7.43
N SER A 41 26.82 9.16 6.71
CA SER A 41 27.09 7.74 6.44
C SER A 41 28.06 7.57 5.27
N PRO A 42 29.04 6.64 5.36
CA PRO A 42 29.87 6.25 4.22
C PRO A 42 29.13 5.38 3.18
N MET A 43 27.83 5.11 3.38
CA MET A 43 26.98 4.38 2.44
C MET A 43 26.72 5.15 1.15
N THR A 44 26.70 4.44 0.02
CA THR A 44 26.21 4.95 -1.28
C THR A 44 24.77 4.53 -1.54
N SER A 45 24.06 5.25 -2.41
CA SER A 45 22.68 4.92 -2.82
C SER A 45 22.59 3.50 -3.41
N THR A 46 23.57 3.09 -4.23
CA THR A 46 23.65 1.73 -4.80
C THR A 46 23.79 0.65 -3.73
N LYS A 47 24.65 0.87 -2.73
CA LYS A 47 24.84 -0.08 -1.62
C LYS A 47 23.57 -0.18 -0.77
N LEU A 48 22.91 0.94 -0.52
CA LEU A 48 21.63 0.97 0.18
C LEU A 48 20.53 0.21 -0.58
N ARG A 49 20.42 0.39 -1.91
CA ARG A 49 19.44 -0.35 -2.73
C ARG A 49 19.68 -1.85 -2.68
N ARG A 50 20.93 -2.28 -2.79
CA ARG A 50 21.31 -3.69 -2.66
C ARG A 50 20.94 -4.22 -1.28
N LEU A 51 21.21 -3.43 -0.23
CA LEU A 51 20.86 -3.81 1.14
C LEU A 51 19.35 -3.94 1.31
N VAL A 52 18.56 -3.01 0.77
CA VAL A 52 17.10 -3.10 0.77
C VAL A 52 16.64 -4.36 0.05
N SER A 53 17.13 -4.64 -1.17
CA SER A 53 16.65 -5.79 -1.95
C SER A 53 16.99 -7.15 -1.33
N THR A 54 18.08 -7.26 -0.56
CA THR A 54 18.51 -8.50 0.08
C THR A 54 18.02 -8.64 1.53
N SER A 55 17.60 -7.55 2.17
CA SER A 55 17.22 -7.58 3.59
C SER A 55 15.80 -8.12 3.78
N PRO A 56 15.55 -8.88 4.86
CA PRO A 56 14.22 -9.42 5.17
C PRO A 56 13.27 -8.41 5.79
N HIS A 57 13.79 -7.39 6.51
CA HIS A 57 12.97 -6.37 7.18
C HIS A 57 13.62 -4.98 7.14
N PRO A 58 12.86 -3.86 7.06
CA PRO A 58 13.42 -2.51 6.95
C PRO A 58 14.27 -2.13 8.16
N ASN A 59 13.95 -2.65 9.35
CA ASN A 59 14.72 -2.37 10.56
C ASN A 59 16.19 -2.84 10.46
N MET A 60 16.44 -3.96 9.76
CA MET A 60 17.82 -4.43 9.52
C MET A 60 18.61 -3.42 8.67
N VAL A 61 17.94 -2.80 7.69
CA VAL A 61 18.55 -1.77 6.85
C VAL A 61 18.85 -0.52 7.65
N ILE A 62 17.91 -0.08 8.51
CA ILE A 62 18.11 1.04 9.43
C ILE A 62 19.33 0.77 10.32
N GLN A 63 19.37 -0.38 10.99
CA GLN A 63 20.47 -0.74 11.88
C GLN A 63 21.82 -0.79 11.17
N ALA A 64 21.88 -1.35 9.96
CA ALA A 64 23.11 -1.37 9.17
C ALA A 64 23.58 0.03 8.76
N VAL A 65 22.66 0.95 8.45
CA VAL A 65 23.03 2.34 8.15
C VAL A 65 23.49 3.05 9.42
N LEU A 66 22.73 2.96 10.51
CA LEU A 66 23.06 3.60 11.78
C LEU A 66 24.36 3.07 12.40
N GLY A 67 24.63 1.77 12.27
CA GLY A 67 25.86 1.13 12.76
C GLY A 67 27.12 1.54 12.00
N THR A 68 27.00 2.20 10.84
CA THR A 68 28.15 2.74 10.09
C THR A 68 28.51 4.18 10.48
N LEU A 69 27.71 4.80 11.36
CA LEU A 69 27.89 6.20 11.73
C LEU A 69 28.90 6.33 12.89
N PRO A 70 29.85 7.28 12.81
CA PRO A 70 30.79 7.53 13.90
C PRO A 70 30.14 8.21 15.12
N MET A 71 28.97 8.83 14.92
CA MET A 71 28.22 9.63 15.90
C MET A 71 26.72 9.35 15.74
N PRO A 72 25.90 9.48 16.80
CA PRO A 72 24.46 9.35 16.67
C PRO A 72 23.91 10.41 15.70
N PRO A 73 23.00 10.03 14.78
CA PRO A 73 22.46 10.97 13.81
C PRO A 73 21.61 12.03 14.50
N THR A 74 21.57 13.23 13.93
CA THR A 74 20.63 14.26 14.39
C THR A 74 19.20 13.86 14.05
N ARG A 75 18.25 14.25 14.92
CA ARG A 75 16.81 13.98 14.71
C ARG A 75 16.34 14.42 13.33
N GLY A 76 16.72 15.61 12.88
CA GLY A 76 16.34 16.13 11.56
C GLY A 76 16.92 15.36 10.38
N ALA A 77 18.11 14.75 10.51
CA ALA A 77 18.66 13.89 9.48
C ALA A 77 17.92 12.55 9.41
N LEU A 78 17.55 11.99 10.57
CA LEU A 78 16.75 10.76 10.65
C LEU A 78 15.33 10.96 10.09
N GLU A 79 14.67 12.07 10.41
CA GLU A 79 13.34 12.44 9.90
C GLU A 79 13.30 12.56 8.37
N ARG A 80 14.44 12.85 7.72
CA ARG A 80 14.55 12.86 6.25
C ARG A 80 14.89 11.49 5.67
N PHE A 81 15.70 10.71 6.39
CA PHE A 81 16.19 9.42 5.91
C PHE A 81 15.13 8.31 6.01
N VAL A 82 14.45 8.19 7.15
CA VAL A 82 13.48 7.11 7.42
C VAL A 82 12.35 7.05 6.38
N PRO A 83 11.65 8.16 6.04
CA PRO A 83 10.57 8.08 5.05
C PRO A 83 11.09 7.71 3.66
N LEU A 84 12.28 8.17 3.26
CA LEU A 84 12.89 7.77 1.99
C LEU A 84 13.27 6.29 1.98
N LEU A 85 13.81 5.78 3.07
CA LEU A 85 14.12 4.36 3.19
C LEU A 85 12.86 3.51 3.11
N LEU A 86 11.79 3.90 3.82
CA LEU A 86 10.52 3.17 3.79
C LEU A 86 9.85 3.25 2.41
N GLN A 87 9.94 4.40 1.74
CA GLN A 87 9.49 4.56 0.37
C GLN A 87 10.25 3.63 -0.58
N LEU A 88 11.58 3.61 -0.49
CA LEU A 88 12.42 2.70 -1.27
C LEU A 88 12.05 1.24 -0.96
N TRP A 89 11.88 0.89 0.31
CA TRP A 89 11.47 -0.44 0.75
C TRP A 89 10.15 -0.88 0.13
N ASN A 90 9.15 0.01 0.10
CA ASN A 90 7.81 -0.26 -0.40
C ASN A 90 7.73 -0.31 -1.93
N GLN A 91 8.65 0.35 -2.63
CA GLN A 91 8.76 0.33 -4.10
C GLN A 91 9.64 -0.81 -4.61
N THR A 92 10.48 -1.41 -3.76
CA THR A 92 11.41 -2.47 -4.17
C THR A 92 10.68 -3.81 -4.30
N PRO A 93 10.69 -4.46 -5.48
CA PRO A 93 10.18 -5.81 -5.65
C PRO A 93 10.95 -6.82 -4.80
N ARG A 94 10.23 -7.74 -4.15
CA ARG A 94 10.83 -8.75 -3.27
C ARG A 94 10.55 -10.16 -3.71
N ALA A 95 11.55 -11.02 -3.57
CA ALA A 95 11.45 -12.44 -3.90
C ALA A 95 10.41 -13.14 -3.01
N ASP A 96 10.38 -12.84 -1.71
CA ASP A 96 9.39 -13.37 -0.76
C ASP A 96 7.95 -12.97 -1.09
N LEU A 97 7.75 -11.86 -1.80
CA LEU A 97 6.45 -11.39 -2.28
C LEU A 97 6.11 -11.86 -3.71
N GLY A 98 6.90 -12.78 -4.27
CA GLY A 98 6.73 -13.28 -5.64
C GLY A 98 7.11 -12.24 -6.70
N GLY A 99 8.17 -11.45 -6.44
CA GLY A 99 8.64 -10.39 -7.33
C GLY A 99 7.75 -9.14 -7.34
N ARG A 100 6.85 -8.99 -6.35
CA ARG A 100 6.03 -7.78 -6.18
C ARG A 100 6.62 -6.86 -5.13
N ALA A 101 6.39 -5.56 -5.28
CA ALA A 101 6.73 -4.58 -4.27
C ALA A 101 5.70 -4.64 -3.11
N PRO A 102 6.09 -4.40 -1.84
CA PRO A 102 5.17 -4.44 -0.70
C PRO A 102 3.94 -3.55 -0.88
N ALA A 103 4.10 -2.37 -1.49
CA ALA A 103 3.00 -1.46 -1.79
C ALA A 103 1.90 -2.11 -2.65
N ASN A 104 2.29 -3.00 -3.56
CA ASN A 104 1.37 -3.67 -4.50
C ASN A 104 0.70 -4.89 -3.86
N VAL A 105 1.29 -5.47 -2.82
CA VAL A 105 0.68 -6.58 -2.07
C VAL A 105 -0.33 -6.06 -1.06
N ALA A 106 -0.04 -4.94 -0.39
CA ALA A 106 -0.96 -4.34 0.58
C ALA A 106 -2.26 -3.81 -0.05
N THR A 107 -2.21 -3.40 -1.33
CA THR A 107 -3.37 -2.90 -2.08
C THR A 107 -4.09 -4.00 -2.88
N ALA A 108 -3.46 -5.16 -3.06
CA ALA A 108 -4.14 -6.33 -3.61
C ALA A 108 -5.13 -6.85 -2.57
N ALA A 109 -6.36 -6.34 -2.61
CA ALA A 109 -7.48 -6.97 -1.92
C ALA A 109 -7.43 -8.49 -2.21
N PRO A 110 -7.65 -9.35 -1.19
CA PRO A 110 -7.68 -10.79 -1.42
C PRO A 110 -8.61 -11.04 -2.61
N PRO A 111 -8.24 -11.89 -3.58
CA PRO A 111 -9.13 -12.19 -4.69
C PRO A 111 -10.45 -12.57 -4.05
N ARG A 112 -11.51 -11.79 -4.32
CA ARG A 112 -12.86 -12.13 -3.88
C ARG A 112 -13.10 -13.50 -4.48
N THR A 113 -12.88 -14.54 -3.70
CA THR A 113 -13.29 -15.89 -4.02
C THR A 113 -14.80 -15.77 -4.02
N ARG A 114 -15.34 -15.40 -5.18
CA ARG A 114 -16.75 -15.54 -5.47
C ARG A 114 -16.91 -17.05 -5.51
N GLN A 115 -17.00 -17.67 -4.32
CA GLN A 115 -17.41 -19.06 -4.19
C GLN A 115 -18.62 -19.14 -5.08
N LYS A 116 -18.55 -19.97 -6.13
CA LYS A 116 -19.67 -20.16 -7.04
C LYS A 116 -20.76 -20.81 -6.22
N VAL A 117 -21.57 -19.98 -5.55
CA VAL A 117 -22.72 -20.44 -4.77
C VAL A 117 -23.62 -21.13 -5.77
N GLY A 118 -23.76 -22.44 -5.64
CA GLY A 118 -24.61 -23.22 -6.52
C GLY A 118 -26.03 -22.65 -6.49
N ARG A 119 -26.70 -22.59 -7.66
CA ARG A 119 -28.06 -22.02 -7.79
C ARG A 119 -29.07 -22.58 -6.77
N ASN A 120 -28.88 -23.82 -6.29
CA ASN A 120 -29.75 -24.47 -5.31
C ASN A 120 -29.28 -24.38 -3.85
N ALA A 121 -28.08 -23.84 -3.57
CA ALA A 121 -27.55 -23.72 -2.22
C ALA A 121 -28.35 -22.67 -1.40
N PRO A 122 -28.37 -22.78 -0.05
CA PRO A 122 -28.95 -21.73 0.79
C PRO A 122 -28.26 -20.38 0.51
N CYS A 123 -29.05 -19.32 0.43
CA CYS A 123 -28.56 -18.01 0.04
C CYS A 123 -27.71 -17.40 1.17
N PRO A 124 -26.50 -16.91 0.87
CA PRO A 124 -25.59 -16.36 1.88
C PRO A 124 -26.08 -15.05 2.52
N CYS A 125 -27.22 -14.49 2.09
CA CYS A 125 -27.86 -13.34 2.72
C CYS A 125 -28.69 -13.69 3.97
N GLY A 126 -28.74 -14.97 4.37
CA GLY A 126 -29.44 -15.39 5.59
C GLY A 126 -30.96 -15.50 5.46
N SER A 127 -31.53 -15.38 4.25
CA SER A 127 -32.98 -15.43 4.03
C SER A 127 -33.62 -16.81 4.15
N GLY A 128 -32.82 -17.87 4.32
CA GLY A 128 -33.27 -19.27 4.31
C GLY A 128 -33.74 -19.80 2.93
N LYS A 129 -33.74 -18.96 1.89
CA LYS A 129 -34.15 -19.33 0.53
C LYS A 129 -32.97 -19.83 -0.30
N LYS A 130 -33.23 -20.62 -1.36
CA LYS A 130 -32.19 -21.04 -2.32
C LYS A 130 -31.67 -19.83 -3.10
N TYR A 131 -30.37 -19.79 -3.41
CA TYR A 131 -29.70 -18.67 -4.07
C TYR A 131 -30.43 -18.21 -5.35
N LYS A 132 -30.86 -19.13 -6.22
CA LYS A 132 -31.62 -18.84 -7.46
C LYS A 132 -32.99 -18.17 -7.24
N ARG A 133 -33.52 -18.17 -6.02
CA ARG A 133 -34.82 -17.56 -5.65
C ARG A 133 -34.64 -16.36 -4.72
N CYS A 134 -33.41 -15.89 -4.53
CA CYS A 134 -33.09 -14.75 -3.69
C CYS A 134 -32.08 -13.86 -4.43
N CYS A 135 -30.82 -13.81 -4.00
CA CYS A 135 -29.80 -12.95 -4.62
C CYS A 135 -29.39 -13.35 -6.05
N GLY A 136 -29.82 -14.52 -6.54
CA GLY A 136 -29.58 -15.01 -7.89
C GLY A 136 -30.68 -14.69 -8.90
N LEU A 137 -31.74 -13.98 -8.49
CA LEU A 137 -32.73 -13.44 -9.41
C LEU A 137 -32.19 -12.14 -10.02
N ALA A 138 -31.72 -12.20 -11.26
CA ALA A 138 -31.75 -11.00 -12.10
C ALA A 138 -33.23 -10.81 -12.46
N PRO A 139 -33.89 -9.70 -12.08
CA PRO A 139 -35.25 -9.47 -12.53
C PRO A 139 -35.20 -9.31 -14.05
N GLU A 140 -35.80 -10.25 -14.78
CA GLU A 140 -36.20 -9.97 -16.16
C GLU A 140 -37.24 -8.85 -16.08
N LEU A 141 -36.82 -7.66 -16.52
CA LEU A 141 -37.74 -6.60 -16.91
C LEU A 141 -38.73 -7.21 -17.91
N HIS A 142 -40.02 -7.16 -17.58
CA HIS A 142 -41.10 -7.22 -18.56
C HIS A 142 -41.34 -5.82 -19.09
#